data_AF-A0A967B1I5-F1
#
_entry.id   AF-A0A967B1I5-F1
#
_cell.length_a   1.000
_cell.length_b   1.000
_cell.length_c   1.000
_cell.angle_alpha   90.00
_cell.angle_beta   90.00
_cell.angle_gamma   90.00
#
_symmetry.space_group_name_H-M   'P 1'
#
loop_
_entity.id
_entity.type
_entity.pdbx_description
1 polymer ?
#
loop_
_entity_poly.entity_id
_entity_poly.type
_entity_poly.pdbx_seq_one_letter_code
_entity_poly.pdbx_strand_id
1 'polypeptide(L)'
;MSEGAISEKQITQWADEADAGYDVEALKRRGRGRPGRGSEPMQVVAVRLTADEIAALDALAEREHLTRSEAIRRALASFAA
;
A
#
# COMPACT_ATOMS: atom_id res chain seq x y z
N MET A 1 -22.27 7.24 -26.23
CA MET A 1 -21.28 6.35 -26.89
C MET A 1 -20.30 5.93 -25.81
N SER A 2 -20.02 4.63 -25.67
CA SER A 2 -19.30 4.07 -24.53
C SER A 2 -17.89 4.66 -24.41
N GLU A 3 -17.66 5.40 -23.33
CA GLU A 3 -16.39 6.01 -22.96
C GLU A 3 -15.47 4.91 -22.39
N GLY A 4 -14.97 4.06 -23.29
CA GLY A 4 -14.19 2.87 -22.92
C GLY A 4 -14.04 1.81 -24.01
N ALA A 5 -14.59 2.03 -25.21
CA ALA A 5 -14.38 1.11 -26.33
C ALA A 5 -12.93 1.20 -26.81
N ILE A 6 -12.15 0.15 -26.56
CA ILE A 6 -10.81 -0.02 -27.12
C ILE A 6 -10.96 -0.18 -28.64
N SER A 7 -10.23 0.63 -29.41
CA SER A 7 -10.27 0.57 -30.87
C SER A 7 -9.33 -0.52 -31.42
N GLU A 8 -9.66 -1.10 -32.59
CA GLU A 8 -8.77 -2.05 -33.28
C GLU A 8 -7.37 -1.48 -33.49
N LYS A 9 -7.28 -0.19 -33.83
CA LYS A 9 -6.00 0.52 -33.98
C LYS A 9 -5.18 0.51 -32.69
N GLN A 10 -5.83 0.65 -31.54
CA GLN A 10 -5.18 0.64 -30.23
C GLN A 10 -4.70 -0.77 -29.88
N ILE A 11 -5.45 -1.81 -30.26
CA ILE A 11 -5.04 -3.21 -30.11
C ILE A 11 -3.81 -3.50 -30.98
N THR A 12 -3.82 -3.10 -32.26
CA THR A 12 -2.66 -3.28 -33.16
C THR A 12 -1.43 -2.58 -32.62
N GLN A 13 -1.57 -1.34 -32.14
CA GLN A 13 -0.45 -0.61 -31.55
C GLN A 13 0.18 -1.34 -30.37
N TRP A 14 -0.62 -1.91 -29.47
CA TRP A 14 -0.11 -2.67 -28.34
C TRP A 14 0.53 -3.99 -28.74
N ALA A 15 0.01 -4.65 -29.77
CA ALA A 15 0.61 -5.87 -30.32
C ALA A 15 1.99 -5.58 -30.92
N ASP A 16 2.09 -4.54 -31.76
CA ASP A 16 3.35 -4.11 -32.37
C ASP A 16 4.40 -3.72 -31.31
N GLU A 17 3.96 -3.05 -30.24
CA GLU A 17 4.81 -2.68 -29.10
C GLU A 17 5.33 -3.90 -28.34
N ALA A 18 4.48 -4.90 -28.12
CA ALA A 18 4.86 -6.15 -27.45
C ALA A 18 5.83 -6.97 -28.31
N ASP A 19 5.59 -7.06 -29.62
CA ASP A 19 6.43 -7.79 -30.57
C ASP A 19 7.79 -7.12 -30.77
N ALA A 20 7.87 -5.79 -30.71
CA ALA A 20 9.13 -5.04 -30.74
C ALA A 20 10.01 -5.31 -29.49
N GLY A 21 9.40 -5.77 -28.41
CA GLY A 21 10.06 -6.09 -27.15
C GLY A 21 10.31 -4.85 -26.27
N TYR A 22 10.23 -5.06 -24.95
CA TYR A 22 10.45 -4.01 -23.96
C TYR A 22 11.90 -3.97 -23.46
N ASP A 23 12.44 -2.77 -23.27
CA ASP A 23 13.68 -2.58 -22.51
C ASP A 23 13.44 -2.88 -21.03
N VAL A 24 13.81 -4.10 -20.64
CA VAL A 24 13.69 -4.62 -19.28
C VAL A 24 14.46 -3.76 -18.28
N GLU A 25 15.59 -3.17 -18.66
CA GLU A 25 16.41 -2.35 -17.75
C GLU A 25 15.79 -0.96 -17.55
N ALA A 26 15.11 -0.40 -18.54
CA ALA A 26 14.27 0.78 -18.38
C ALA A 26 13.04 0.50 -17.49
N LEU A 27 12.36 -0.63 -17.66
CA LEU A 27 11.20 -1.02 -16.85
C LEU A 27 11.55 -1.33 -15.39
N LYS A 28 12.74 -1.89 -15.14
CA LYS A 28 13.25 -2.14 -13.79
C LYS A 28 13.70 -0.88 -13.08
N ARG A 29 13.99 0.21 -13.80
CA ARG A 29 14.32 1.52 -13.23
C ARG A 29 13.06 2.16 -12.64
N ARG A 30 12.55 1.54 -11.57
CA ARG A 30 11.57 2.17 -10.68
C ARG A 30 12.27 3.38 -10.06
N GLY A 31 11.60 4.54 -10.02
CA GLY A 31 12.04 5.67 -9.20
C GLY A 31 12.17 5.28 -7.73
N ARG A 32 12.53 6.22 -6.82
CA ARG A 32 12.42 5.99 -5.36
C ARG A 32 11.10 5.25 -5.14
N GLY A 33 11.18 4.08 -4.49
CA GLY A 33 10.06 3.16 -4.37
C GLY A 33 8.83 3.79 -3.71
N ARG A 34 7.94 2.97 -3.14
CA ARG A 34 6.85 3.52 -2.32
C ARG A 34 7.46 4.52 -1.30
N PRO A 35 7.00 5.78 -1.26
CA PRO A 35 7.49 6.75 -0.29
C PRO A 35 7.46 6.11 1.11
N GLY A 36 8.60 6.12 1.80
CA GLY A 36 8.64 5.74 3.21
C GLY A 36 7.63 6.60 3.96
N ARG A 37 6.95 6.03 4.96
CA ARG A 37 6.16 6.87 5.88
C ARG A 37 7.17 7.59 6.80
N GLY A 38 7.45 8.85 6.50
CA GLY A 38 8.41 9.68 7.25
C GLY A 38 9.68 10.02 6.47
N SER A 39 10.52 10.87 7.07
CA SER A 39 11.84 11.24 6.55
C SER A 39 12.83 10.07 6.55
N GLU A 40 12.58 9.05 7.38
CA GLU A 40 13.39 7.86 7.55
C GLU A 40 12.54 6.58 7.43
N PRO A 41 13.15 5.41 7.17
CA PRO A 41 12.45 4.13 7.20
C PRO A 41 11.78 3.87 8.55
N MET A 42 10.55 3.36 8.55
CA MET A 42 9.87 2.95 9.79
C MET A 42 10.60 1.76 10.44
N GLN A 43 10.81 1.84 11.74
CA GLN A 43 11.28 0.73 12.56
C GLN A 43 10.11 -0.15 13.03
N VAL A 44 10.29 -1.47 12.97
CA VAL A 44 9.36 -2.43 13.57
C VAL A 44 9.77 -2.68 15.02
N VAL A 45 8.86 -2.44 15.96
CA VAL A 45 9.03 -2.74 17.39
C VAL A 45 8.12 -3.90 17.77
N ALA A 46 8.70 -5.00 18.25
CA ALA A 46 7.93 -6.15 18.73
C ALA A 46 7.45 -5.91 20.17
N VAL A 47 6.14 -5.98 20.38
CA VAL A 47 5.50 -5.82 21.70
C VAL A 47 4.83 -7.13 22.08
N ARG A 48 4.99 -7.57 23.33
CA ARG A 48 4.28 -8.75 23.86
C ARG A 48 2.95 -8.29 24.43
N LEU A 49 1.88 -8.86 23.91
CA LEU A 49 0.52 -8.65 24.37
C LEU A 49 -0.08 -10.01 24.73
N THR A 50 -0.86 -10.03 25.79
CA THR A 50 -1.73 -11.15 26.14
C THR A 50 -2.86 -11.29 25.10
N ALA A 51 -3.50 -12.45 25.07
CA ALA A 51 -4.64 -12.68 24.19
C ALA A 51 -5.78 -11.69 24.46
N ASP A 52 -6.00 -11.34 25.73
CA ASP A 52 -7.05 -10.40 26.14
C ASP A 52 -6.75 -8.97 25.66
N GLU A 53 -5.50 -8.53 25.73
CA GLU A 53 -5.09 -7.22 25.20
C GLU A 53 -5.26 -7.15 23.68
N ILE A 54 -4.95 -8.22 22.96
CA ILE A 54 -5.18 -8.30 21.50
C ILE A 54 -6.68 -8.23 21.19
N ALA A 55 -7.50 -8.97 21.92
CA ALA A 55 -8.96 -8.94 21.73
C ALA A 55 -9.56 -7.56 22.02
N ALA A 56 -9.09 -6.88 23.07
CA ALA A 56 -9.52 -5.52 23.40
C ALA A 56 -9.13 -4.52 22.28
N LEU A 57 -7.94 -4.67 21.72
CA LEU A 57 -7.46 -3.86 20.60
C LEU A 57 -8.27 -4.10 19.32
N ASP A 58 -8.64 -5.34 19.03
CA ASP A 58 -9.48 -5.69 17.88
C ASP A 58 -10.89 -5.11 18.01
N ALA A 59 -11.50 -5.21 19.19
CA ALA A 59 -12.78 -4.58 19.46
C ALA A 59 -12.73 -3.05 19.30
N LEU A 60 -11.59 -2.42 19.63
CA LEU A 60 -11.35 -0.99 19.40
C LEU A 60 -11.21 -0.66 17.90
N ALA A 61 -10.44 -1.47 17.18
CA ALA A 61 -10.26 -1.30 15.75
C ALA A 61 -11.60 -1.41 15.00
N GLU A 62 -12.42 -2.40 15.35
CA GLU A 62 -13.75 -2.60 14.75
C GLU A 62 -14.71 -1.44 15.06
N ARG A 63 -14.76 -0.97 16.32
CA ARG A 63 -15.68 0.13 16.69
C ARG A 63 -15.36 1.44 15.98
N GLU A 64 -14.09 1.68 15.67
CA GLU A 64 -13.62 2.91 15.03
C GLU A 64 -13.41 2.75 13.51
N HIS A 65 -13.69 1.57 12.95
CA HIS A 65 -13.42 1.24 11.56
C HIS A 65 -11.96 1.49 11.15
N LEU A 66 -11.03 1.12 12.02
CA LEU A 66 -9.59 1.26 11.83
C LEU A 66 -8.92 -0.10 11.65
N THR A 67 -7.73 -0.09 11.07
CA THR A 67 -6.85 -1.25 11.19
C THR A 67 -6.24 -1.30 12.58
N ARG A 68 -5.90 -2.49 13.08
CA ARG A 68 -5.16 -2.69 14.32
C ARG A 68 -3.91 -1.79 14.43
N SER A 69 -3.14 -1.69 13.34
CA SER A 69 -1.91 -0.86 13.29
C SER A 69 -2.19 0.64 13.41
N GLU A 70 -3.36 1.09 12.97
CA GLU A 70 -3.78 2.49 13.06
C GLU A 70 -4.30 2.80 14.47
N ALA A 71 -5.07 1.88 15.07
CA ALA A 71 -5.50 2.00 16.47
C ALA A 71 -4.30 2.09 17.43
N ILE A 72 -3.28 1.23 17.26
CA ILE A 72 -2.03 1.31 18.05
C ILE A 72 -1.36 2.67 17.88
N ARG A 73 -1.22 3.16 16.64
CA ARG A 73 -0.56 4.44 16.37
C ARG A 73 -1.32 5.62 16.98
N ARG A 74 -2.66 5.62 16.93
CA ARG A 74 -3.47 6.63 17.62
C ARG A 74 -3.28 6.60 19.13
N ALA A 75 -3.33 5.42 19.74
CA ALA A 75 -3.12 5.29 21.17
C ALA A 75 -1.74 5.83 21.60
N LEU A 76 -0.69 5.51 20.85
CA LEU A 76 0.65 6.06 21.09
C LEU A 76 0.71 7.59 20.91
N ALA A 77 0.09 8.12 19.86
CA ALA A 77 0.05 9.56 19.62
C ALA A 77 -0.73 10.31 20.71
N SER A 78 -1.85 9.75 21.19
CA SER A 78 -2.63 10.33 22.30
C SER A 78 -1.91 10.25 23.64
N PHE A 79 -1.14 9.17 23.89
CA PHE A 79 -0.37 9.02 25.12
C PHE A 79 0.86 9.93 25.18
N ALA A 80 1.52 10.15 24.04
CA ALA A 80 2.71 10.99 23.93
C ALA A 80 2.43 12.49 23.71
N ALA A 81 1.15 12.89 23.72
CA ALA A 81 0.70 14.27 23.50
C ALA A 81 0.93 15.18 24.72
#